data_AF-F9HA21-F1
#
_entry.id   AF-F9HA21-F1
#
_cell.length_a   1.000
_cell.length_b   1.000
_cell.length_c   1.000
_cell.angle_alpha   90.00
_cell.angle_beta   90.00
_cell.angle_gamma   90.00
#
_symmetry.space_group_name_H-M   'P 1'
#
loop_
_entity.id
_entity.type
_entity.pdbx_description
1 polymer ?
#
loop_
_entity_poly.entity_id
_entity_poly.type
_entity_poly.pdbx_seq_one_letter_code
_entity_poly.pdbx_strand_id
1 'polypeptide(L)'
;MTRLIKKRQLSCYTFKGITNTKSLLNSLIRYISVIIFYFTNTNKYIRGIDELAKSRKVDDYELVDYLIYKDMNKPVWKREWLNQTITGVFEGKEFMIPKDYHEILTSDYGDYTQLPPVELRFSHHDFQLWKIIKVSQ
;
A
#
# COMPACT_ATOMS: atom_id res chain seq x y z
N MET A 1 -12.02 -14.46 -2.65
CA MET A 1 -11.13 -13.26 -2.67
C MET A 1 -9.86 -13.52 -1.83
N THR A 2 -9.11 -14.58 -2.13
CA THR A 2 -7.97 -15.08 -1.31
C THR A 2 -6.69 -15.30 -2.13
N ARG A 3 -6.80 -15.47 -3.46
CA ARG A 3 -5.66 -15.75 -4.35
C ARG A 3 -4.79 -14.52 -4.62
N LEU A 4 -5.40 -13.34 -4.74
CA LEU A 4 -4.72 -12.06 -4.98
C LEU A 4 -3.85 -11.66 -3.78
N ILE A 5 -4.42 -11.72 -2.58
CA ILE A 5 -3.73 -11.44 -1.32
C ILE A 5 -2.55 -12.40 -1.13
N LYS A 6 -2.74 -13.71 -1.37
CA LYS A 6 -1.64 -14.69 -1.33
C LYS A 6 -0.52 -14.36 -2.32
N LYS A 7 -0.84 -13.99 -3.56
CA LYS A 7 0.16 -13.58 -4.56
C LYS A 7 0.89 -12.30 -4.17
N ARG A 8 0.18 -11.30 -3.60
CA ARG A 8 0.79 -10.06 -3.09
C ARG A 8 1.73 -10.32 -1.92
N GLN A 9 1.30 -11.15 -0.98
CA GLN A 9 2.14 -11.57 0.13
C GLN A 9 3.44 -12.17 -0.40
N LEU A 10 3.36 -13.11 -1.35
CA LEU A 10 4.53 -13.67 -2.01
C LEU A 10 5.36 -12.60 -2.74
N SER A 11 4.76 -11.65 -3.48
CA SER A 11 5.54 -10.61 -4.18
C SER A 11 6.30 -9.65 -3.26
N CYS A 12 5.85 -9.47 -2.02
CA CYS A 12 6.44 -8.53 -1.07
C CYS A 12 7.20 -9.22 0.09
N TYR A 13 7.26 -10.56 0.10
CA TYR A 13 7.88 -11.30 1.19
C TYR A 13 9.39 -11.11 1.18
N THR A 14 9.84 -10.16 1.99
CA THR A 14 11.12 -10.27 2.68
C THR A 14 10.80 -10.88 4.05
N PHE A 15 11.15 -12.15 4.28
CA PHE A 15 10.87 -12.85 5.56
C PHE A 15 11.60 -12.25 6.78
N LYS A 16 12.15 -11.03 6.67
CA LYS A 16 12.86 -10.32 7.73
C LYS A 16 11.95 -9.95 8.92
N GLY A 17 10.63 -9.81 8.73
CA GLY A 17 9.70 -9.36 9.78
C GLY A 17 8.88 -10.43 10.51
N ILE A 18 8.93 -11.71 10.11
CA ILE A 18 8.17 -12.78 10.78
C ILE A 18 9.09 -13.51 11.74
N THR A 19 9.12 -13.09 13.00
CA THR A 19 9.83 -13.79 14.07
C THR A 19 8.82 -14.48 14.98
N ASN A 20 8.95 -15.80 15.16
CA ASN A 20 8.24 -16.53 16.20
C ASN A 20 9.29 -17.03 17.18
N THR A 21 9.54 -16.25 18.23
CA THR A 21 10.52 -16.56 19.28
C THR A 21 10.11 -17.74 20.15
N LYS A 22 8.86 -18.24 20.04
CA LYS A 22 8.31 -19.28 20.91
C LYS A 22 8.33 -20.69 20.29
N SER A 23 8.76 -20.86 19.03
CA SER A 23 8.76 -22.18 18.37
C SER A 23 9.93 -22.36 17.40
N LEU A 24 10.77 -23.35 17.71
CA LEU A 24 11.90 -23.77 16.87
C LEU A 24 11.45 -24.39 15.55
N LEU A 25 10.41 -25.24 15.56
CA LEU A 25 9.88 -25.88 14.35
C LEU A 25 9.33 -24.84 13.36
N ASN A 26 8.55 -23.88 13.84
CA ASN A 26 8.03 -22.80 13.00
C ASN A 26 9.16 -21.92 12.45
N SER A 27 10.24 -21.74 13.21
CA SER A 27 11.44 -21.03 12.76
C SER A 27 12.19 -21.79 11.66
N LEU A 28 12.31 -23.11 11.77
CA LEU A 28 12.93 -23.96 10.76
C LEU A 28 12.12 -23.96 9.44
N ILE A 29 10.81 -24.18 9.54
CA ILE A 29 9.88 -24.14 8.39
C ILE A 29 9.99 -22.79 7.66
N ARG A 30 10.07 -21.69 8.42
CA ARG A 30 10.28 -20.35 7.88
C ARG A 30 11.59 -20.29 7.09
N TYR A 31 12.74 -20.66 7.67
CA TYR A 31 14.03 -20.57 6.97
C TYR A 31 14.07 -21.41 5.69
N ILE A 32 13.53 -22.63 5.73
CA ILE A 32 13.38 -23.47 4.53
C ILE A 32 12.52 -22.75 3.47
N SER A 33 11.41 -22.15 3.89
CA SER A 33 10.53 -21.38 3.00
C SER A 33 11.23 -20.16 2.41
N VAL A 34 12.07 -19.45 3.18
CA VAL A 34 12.88 -18.31 2.70
C VAL A 34 13.87 -18.77 1.63
N ILE A 35 14.57 -19.87 1.87
CA ILE A 35 15.56 -20.42 0.94
C ILE A 35 14.87 -20.82 -0.37
N ILE A 36 13.77 -21.55 -0.30
CA ILE A 36 12.99 -21.91 -1.50
C ILE A 36 12.51 -20.64 -2.22
N PHE A 37 12.00 -19.65 -1.47
CA PHE A 37 11.49 -18.41 -2.05
C PHE A 37 12.58 -17.55 -2.69
N TYR A 38 13.80 -17.56 -2.15
CA TYR A 38 14.97 -16.87 -2.70
C TYR A 38 15.27 -17.32 -4.14
N PHE A 39 15.03 -18.61 -4.45
CA PHE A 39 15.17 -19.14 -5.81
C PHE A 39 13.96 -18.87 -6.71
N THR A 40 12.90 -18.25 -6.20
CA THR A 40 11.73 -17.87 -7.00
C THR A 40 11.82 -16.41 -7.44
N ASN A 41 11.60 -16.16 -8.72
CA ASN A 41 11.62 -14.79 -9.24
C ASN A 41 10.36 -14.03 -8.82
N THR A 42 10.51 -12.94 -8.07
CA THR A 42 9.42 -12.06 -7.63
C THR A 42 8.53 -11.59 -8.79
N ASN A 43 9.10 -11.37 -9.97
CA ASN A 43 8.38 -10.96 -11.18
C ASN A 43 7.31 -11.99 -11.61
N LYS A 44 7.49 -13.27 -11.28
CA LYS A 44 6.46 -14.29 -11.54
C LYS A 44 5.18 -14.01 -10.76
N TYR A 45 5.30 -13.59 -9.50
CA TYR A 45 4.15 -13.27 -8.67
C TYR A 45 3.51 -11.95 -9.11
N ILE A 46 4.33 -10.94 -9.44
CA ILE A 46 3.86 -9.65 -9.97
C ILE A 46 3.04 -9.85 -11.25
N ARG A 47 3.55 -10.60 -12.23
CA ARG A 47 2.80 -10.94 -13.46
C ARG A 47 1.47 -11.61 -13.15
N GLY A 48 1.47 -12.56 -12.22
CA GLY A 48 0.23 -13.22 -11.82
C GLY A 48 -0.75 -12.35 -11.03
N ILE A 49 -0.32 -11.22 -10.45
CA ILE A 49 -1.20 -10.20 -9.86
C ILE A 49 -1.80 -9.36 -11.00
N ASP A 50 -0.97 -8.91 -11.94
CA ASP A 50 -1.38 -8.11 -13.10
C ASP A 50 -2.39 -8.85 -13.99
N GLU A 51 -2.11 -10.10 -14.35
CA GLU A 51 -3.03 -10.97 -15.09
C GLU A 51 -4.38 -11.13 -14.37
N LEU A 52 -4.35 -11.34 -13.04
CA LEU A 52 -5.56 -11.51 -12.25
C LEU A 52 -6.36 -10.20 -12.16
N ALA A 53 -5.69 -9.06 -12.04
CA ALA A 53 -6.31 -7.74 -12.07
C ALA A 53 -6.98 -7.48 -13.43
N LYS A 54 -6.29 -7.77 -14.53
CA LYS A 54 -6.80 -7.60 -15.91
C LYS A 54 -7.92 -8.57 -16.29
N SER A 55 -7.98 -9.75 -15.67
CA SER A 55 -9.05 -10.73 -15.93
C SER A 55 -10.46 -10.27 -15.53
N ARG A 56 -10.58 -9.12 -14.86
CA ARG A 56 -11.83 -8.56 -14.35
C ARG A 56 -12.00 -7.17 -14.94
N LYS A 57 -13.18 -6.88 -15.48
CA LYS A 57 -13.50 -5.52 -15.91
C LYS A 57 -13.85 -4.71 -14.68
N VAL A 58 -13.17 -3.59 -14.48
CA VAL A 58 -13.40 -2.71 -13.33
C VAL A 58 -14.82 -2.14 -13.37
N ASP A 59 -15.37 -1.93 -14.57
CA ASP A 59 -16.73 -1.39 -14.78
C ASP A 59 -17.85 -2.27 -14.18
N ASP A 60 -17.59 -3.57 -14.01
CA ASP A 60 -18.55 -4.53 -13.45
C ASP A 60 -18.73 -4.35 -11.93
N TYR A 61 -17.93 -3.48 -11.29
CA TYR A 61 -17.92 -3.28 -9.84
C TYR A 61 -18.32 -1.86 -9.47
N GLU A 62 -19.17 -1.73 -8.44
CA GLU A 62 -19.55 -0.44 -7.85
C GLU A 62 -18.43 0.12 -6.95
N LEU A 63 -17.70 -0.78 -6.28
CA LEU A 63 -16.72 -0.46 -5.26
C LEU A 63 -15.32 -0.94 -5.69
N VAL A 64 -14.30 -0.13 -5.42
CA VAL A 64 -12.89 -0.36 -5.76
C VAL A 64 -11.97 -0.05 -4.58
N ASP A 65 -10.84 -0.76 -4.52
CA ASP A 65 -9.84 -0.59 -3.47
C ASP A 65 -8.43 -0.75 -4.05
N TYR A 66 -7.43 -0.27 -3.32
CA TYR A 66 -6.02 -0.39 -3.66
C TYR A 66 -5.44 -1.72 -3.13
N LEU A 67 -4.73 -2.42 -4.02
CA LEU A 67 -4.20 -3.77 -3.80
C LEU A 67 -3.26 -3.92 -2.59
N ILE A 68 -2.73 -2.81 -2.04
CA ILE A 68 -1.63 -2.80 -1.08
C ILE A 68 -2.11 -2.99 0.38
N TYR A 69 -3.39 -2.76 0.72
CA TYR A 69 -3.82 -2.93 2.11
C TYR A 69 -4.10 -4.39 2.50
N LYS A 70 -3.60 -4.79 3.67
CA LYS A 70 -3.76 -6.16 4.19
C LYS A 70 -5.12 -6.37 4.86
N ASP A 71 -5.69 -5.30 5.40
CA ASP A 71 -6.99 -5.30 6.08
C ASP A 71 -8.08 -4.82 5.12
N MET A 72 -9.00 -5.72 4.78
CA MET A 72 -10.21 -5.40 4.00
C MET A 72 -11.35 -4.85 4.87
N ASN A 73 -11.05 -4.47 6.12
CA ASN A 73 -11.99 -3.83 7.04
C ASN A 73 -12.04 -2.31 6.86
N LYS A 74 -11.31 -1.77 5.88
CA LYS A 74 -11.27 -0.34 5.55
C LYS A 74 -12.29 -0.01 4.47
N PRO A 75 -12.77 1.25 4.44
CA PRO A 75 -13.82 1.65 3.52
C PRO A 75 -13.35 1.54 2.08
N VAL A 76 -14.20 0.92 1.27
CA VAL A 76 -13.98 0.73 -0.16
C VAL A 76 -14.48 1.98 -0.87
N TRP A 77 -13.70 2.51 -1.82
CA TRP A 77 -14.11 3.69 -2.57
C TRP A 77 -15.20 3.33 -3.57
N LYS A 78 -16.11 4.26 -3.84
CA LYS A 78 -16.95 4.11 -5.03
C LYS A 78 -16.09 4.27 -6.26
N ARG A 79 -16.28 3.39 -7.25
CA ARG A 79 -15.56 3.46 -8.53
C ARG A 79 -15.76 4.81 -9.20
N GLU A 80 -16.95 5.37 -9.09
CA GLU A 80 -17.32 6.63 -9.74
C GLU A 80 -16.46 7.82 -9.31
N TRP A 81 -15.94 7.82 -8.07
CA TRP A 81 -15.07 8.87 -7.54
C TRP A 81 -13.74 8.99 -8.31
N LEU A 82 -13.37 7.96 -9.07
CA LEU A 82 -12.15 7.94 -9.88
C LEU A 82 -12.40 8.23 -11.37
N ASN A 83 -13.65 8.46 -11.79
CA ASN A 83 -13.99 8.62 -13.21
C ASN A 83 -13.46 9.91 -13.83
N GLN A 84 -13.35 10.97 -13.02
CA GLN A 84 -12.97 12.29 -13.48
C GLN A 84 -11.82 12.85 -12.65
N THR A 85 -10.97 13.62 -13.32
CA THR A 85 -9.86 14.32 -12.68
C THR A 85 -9.97 15.81 -12.92
N ILE A 86 -9.49 16.59 -11.96
CA ILE A 86 -9.34 18.04 -12.02
C ILE A 86 -7.88 18.42 -11.76
N THR A 87 -7.50 19.64 -12.14
CA THR A 87 -6.21 20.22 -11.74
C THR A 87 -6.30 20.75 -10.31
N GLY A 88 -5.56 20.16 -9.39
CA GLY A 88 -5.35 20.64 -8.03
C GLY A 88 -4.00 21.32 -7.88
N VAL A 89 -3.92 22.35 -7.04
CA VAL A 89 -2.65 23.04 -6.73
C VAL A 89 -2.20 22.64 -5.33
N PHE A 90 -0.96 22.15 -5.22
CA PHE A 90 -0.32 21.82 -3.95
C PHE A 90 1.12 22.33 -3.96
N GLU A 91 1.51 23.12 -2.95
CA GLU A 91 2.85 23.71 -2.85
C GLU A 91 3.29 24.46 -4.12
N GLY A 92 2.34 25.18 -4.74
CA GLY A 92 2.56 25.95 -5.98
C GLY A 92 2.73 25.10 -7.25
N LYS A 93 2.48 23.79 -7.17
CA LYS A 93 2.54 22.86 -8.31
C LYS A 93 1.17 22.31 -8.64
N GLU A 94 0.93 22.09 -9.93
CA GLU A 94 -0.31 21.52 -10.44
C GLU A 94 -0.23 20.00 -10.52
N PHE A 95 -1.30 19.33 -10.08
CA PHE A 95 -1.44 17.88 -10.11
C PHE A 95 -2.83 17.50 -10.62
N MET A 96 -2.91 16.40 -11.38
CA MET A 96 -4.19 15.79 -11.71
C MET A 96 -4.67 14.98 -10.51
N ILE A 97 -5.77 15.40 -9.90
CA ILE A 97 -6.38 14.74 -8.74
C ILE A 97 -7.79 14.26 -9.09
N PRO A 98 -8.33 13.23 -8.42
CA PRO A 98 -9.74 12.86 -8.57
C PRO A 98 -10.64 14.06 -8.27
N LYS A 99 -11.71 14.23 -9.03
CA LYS A 99 -12.70 15.29 -8.77
C LYS A 99 -13.34 15.12 -7.39
N ASP A 100 -13.65 13.88 -7.03
CA ASP A 100 -14.26 13.50 -5.75
C ASP A 100 -13.18 13.14 -4.71
N TYR A 101 -12.09 13.92 -4.67
CA TYR A 101 -10.97 13.69 -3.74
C TYR A 101 -11.40 13.80 -2.28
N HIS A 102 -12.40 14.63 -1.98
CA HIS A 102 -12.83 14.86 -0.60
C HIS A 102 -13.47 13.61 0.00
N GLU A 103 -14.26 12.89 -0.79
CA GLU A 103 -14.91 11.63 -0.44
C GLU A 103 -13.87 10.54 -0.21
N ILE A 104 -12.86 10.45 -1.10
CA ILE A 104 -11.74 9.53 -0.99
C ILE A 104 -10.95 9.78 0.30
N LEU A 105 -10.55 11.03 0.56
CA LEU A 105 -9.76 11.39 1.75
C LEU A 105 -10.56 11.23 3.05
N THR A 106 -11.83 11.60 3.04
CA THR A 106 -12.72 11.40 4.20
C THR A 106 -12.93 9.93 4.51
N SER A 107 -13.08 9.09 3.47
CA SER A 107 -13.15 7.64 3.60
C SER A 107 -11.88 7.07 4.26
N ASP A 108 -10.70 7.45 3.78
CA ASP A 108 -9.44 6.86 4.24
C ASP A 108 -8.96 7.38 5.60
N TYR A 109 -9.21 8.65 5.90
CA TYR A 109 -8.58 9.38 7.01
C TYR A 109 -9.58 9.98 8.01
N GLY A 110 -10.88 9.98 7.73
CA GLY A 110 -11.88 10.67 8.54
C GLY A 110 -11.80 12.18 8.34
N ASP A 111 -11.81 12.97 9.42
CA ASP A 111 -11.67 14.43 9.34
C ASP A 111 -10.21 14.86 9.09
N TYR A 112 -9.75 14.62 7.86
CA TYR A 112 -8.38 14.88 7.43
C TYR A 112 -8.04 16.38 7.32
N THR A 113 -9.06 17.25 7.40
CA THR A 113 -8.87 18.71 7.32
C THR A 113 -8.43 19.30 8.66
N GLN A 114 -8.61 18.54 9.75
CA GLN A 114 -8.13 18.90 11.07
C GLN A 114 -6.79 18.23 11.36
N LEU A 115 -5.90 18.99 11.98
CA LEU A 115 -4.69 18.41 12.54
C LEU A 115 -5.08 17.43 13.65
N PRO A 116 -4.38 16.29 13.79
CA PRO A 116 -4.59 15.40 14.91
C PRO A 116 -4.36 16.14 16.25
N PRO A 117 -4.92 15.66 17.37
CA PRO A 117 -4.62 16.19 18.71
C PRO A 117 -3.11 16.34 18.97
N VAL A 118 -2.70 17.34 19.76
CA VAL A 118 -1.27 17.68 19.97
C VAL A 118 -0.48 16.49 20.49
N GLU A 119 -1.09 15.73 21.39
CA GLU A 119 -0.55 14.50 21.97
C GLU A 119 -0.28 13.40 20.95
N LEU A 120 -0.89 13.46 19.75
CA LEU A 120 -0.66 12.53 18.62
C LEU A 120 0.24 13.12 17.53
N ARG A 121 0.69 14.38 17.64
CA ARG A 121 1.57 15.05 16.66
C ARG A 121 3.05 14.68 16.85
N PHE A 122 3.35 13.38 16.90
CA PHE A 122 4.73 12.88 16.96
C PHE A 122 5.00 11.90 15.83
N SER A 123 6.26 11.83 15.37
CA SER A 123 6.64 10.90 14.30
C SER A 123 6.55 9.46 14.80
N HIS A 124 5.80 8.61 14.09
CA HIS A 124 5.84 7.16 14.27
C HIS A 124 7.01 6.50 13.55
N HIS A 125 7.82 7.30 12.84
CA HIS A 125 8.99 6.84 12.13
C HIS A 125 10.26 7.20 12.90
N ASP A 126 11.11 6.20 13.16
CA ASP A 126 12.36 6.35 13.92
C ASP A 126 13.57 6.79 13.06
N PHE A 127 13.37 7.40 11.90
CA PHE A 127 14.47 7.80 11.02
C PHE A 127 14.73 9.30 11.03
N GLN A 128 16.02 9.66 10.98
CA GLN A 128 16.49 11.04 10.87
C GLN A 128 16.77 11.38 9.41
N LEU A 129 16.22 12.50 8.93
CA LEU A 129 16.48 13.02 7.58
C LEU A 129 17.50 14.15 7.64
N TRP A 130 18.49 14.11 6.75
CA TRP A 130 19.51 15.15 6.62
C TRP A 130 19.48 15.71 5.19
N LYS A 131 19.38 17.03 5.06
CA LYS A 131 19.49 17.70 3.76
C LYS A 131 20.95 17.92 3.43
N ILE A 132 21.45 17.28 2.37
CA ILE A 132 22.79 17.55 1.86
C ILE A 132 22.75 18.91 1.15
N ILE A 133 23.44 19.91 1.73
CA ILE A 133 23.62 21.22 1.11
C ILE A 133 24.98 21.21 0.42
N LYS A 134 24.99 21.22 -0.92
CA LYS A 134 26.23 21.48 -1.67
C LYS A 134 26.52 22.98 -1.56
N VAL A 135 27.59 23.33 -0.85
CA VAL A 135 28.14 24.68 -0.90
C VAL A 135 28.87 24.80 -2.24
N SER A 136 28.38 25.67 -3.12
CA SER A 136 29.12 26.05 -4.32
C SER A 136 30.41 26.77 -3.89
N GLN A 137 31.57 26.22 -4.27
CA GLN A 137 32.86 26.89 -4.19
C GLN A 137 32.97 27.97 -5.26
#